data_AF-W9HLQ1-F1
#
_entry.id   AF-W9HLQ1-F1
#
_cell.length_a   1.000
_cell.length_b   1.000
_cell.length_c   1.000
_cell.angle_alpha   90.00
_cell.angle_beta   90.00
_cell.angle_gamma   90.00
#
_symmetry.space_group_name_H-M   'P 1'
#
loop_
_entity.id
_entity.type
_entity.pdbx_description
1 polymer ?
#
loop_
_entity_poly.entity_id
_entity_poly.type
_entity_poly.pdbx_seq_one_letter_code
_entity_poly.pdbx_strand_id
1 'polypeptide(L)'
;MLITIDAKSVQSEEGEELVKIIGQAARDKTTKVIIDSVFLGARDRILEKSSLADNQVTSAGLGIIAYPGKTANLRVYPPADSDLVKKADMAYMDSIGNSFILEDYIPSISSSFSKLYNAYGVSNCIIWSSTQYALNIFPLFAVFIGLEPLAAKEVQMLDIYGEAETQTAQATSKSTFIQIFTYLEEKLRPLDFQAFNQFHHGGKVIKQDRMRIKRYISQGVAKGKPISALKTLLQNINH
;
A
#
# COMPACT_ATOMS: atom_id res chain seq x y z
N MET A 1 -3.11 14.24 11.46
CA MET A 1 -2.40 13.09 12.04
C MET A 1 -2.30 12.01 10.99
N LEU A 2 -1.10 11.49 10.76
CA LEU A 2 -0.86 10.35 9.87
C LEU A 2 -0.73 9.10 10.73
N ILE A 3 -1.40 8.02 10.33
CA ILE A 3 -1.34 6.72 11.01
C ILE A 3 -0.84 5.69 10.02
N THR A 4 0.25 5.00 10.36
CA THR A 4 0.77 3.86 9.61
C THR A 4 0.61 2.61 10.46
N ILE A 5 -0.38 1.77 10.16
CA ILE A 5 -0.61 0.51 10.90
C ILE A 5 -0.96 -0.62 9.92
N ASP A 6 -0.22 -1.72 9.96
CA ASP A 6 -0.50 -2.83 9.05
C ASP A 6 -1.79 -3.59 9.42
N ALA A 7 -2.34 -4.32 8.45
CA ALA A 7 -3.63 -4.99 8.57
C ALA A 7 -3.72 -5.97 9.74
N LYS A 8 -2.62 -6.63 10.10
CA LYS A 8 -2.63 -7.57 11.23
C LYS A 8 -2.56 -6.83 12.55
N SER A 9 -1.74 -5.78 12.65
CA SER A 9 -1.61 -4.98 13.87
C SER A 9 -2.92 -4.31 14.25
N VAL A 10 -3.62 -3.68 13.30
CA VAL A 10 -4.91 -3.02 13.57
C VAL A 10 -6.05 -3.99 13.93
N GLN A 11 -5.82 -5.29 13.76
CA GLN A 11 -6.75 -6.34 14.17
C GLN A 11 -6.39 -6.97 15.52
N SER A 12 -5.24 -6.63 16.12
CA SER A 12 -4.91 -7.07 17.48
C SER A 12 -5.62 -6.23 18.53
N GLU A 13 -5.68 -6.74 19.76
CA GLU A 13 -6.25 -6.02 20.90
C GLU A 13 -5.54 -4.67 21.12
N GLU A 14 -4.20 -4.67 21.04
CA GLU A 14 -3.39 -3.46 21.19
C GLU A 14 -3.60 -2.48 20.03
N GLY A 15 -3.77 -2.98 18.81
CA GLY A 15 -4.07 -2.14 17.66
C GLY A 15 -5.45 -1.51 17.74
N GLU A 16 -6.46 -2.26 18.17
CA GLU A 16 -7.79 -1.72 18.42
C GLU A 16 -7.77 -0.66 19.53
N GLU A 17 -7.02 -0.90 20.61
CA GLU A 17 -6.89 0.07 21.69
C GLU A 17 -6.18 1.36 21.25
N LEU A 18 -5.12 1.25 20.46
CA LEU A 18 -4.46 2.41 19.83
C LEU A 18 -5.44 3.22 18.98
N VAL A 19 -6.31 2.56 18.21
CA VAL A 19 -7.33 3.24 17.39
C VAL A 19 -8.38 3.95 18.24
N LYS A 20 -8.77 3.38 19.39
CA LYS A 20 -9.66 4.07 20.34
C LYS A 20 -8.99 5.31 20.94
N ILE A 21 -7.73 5.20 21.35
CA ILE A 21 -6.93 6.33 21.90
C ILE A 21 -6.82 7.45 20.86
N ILE A 22 -6.55 7.10 19.60
CA ILE A 22 -6.55 8.03 18.47
C ILE A 22 -7.90 8.73 18.33
N GLY A 23 -8.99 7.96 18.44
CA GLY A 23 -10.35 8.48 18.46
C GLY A 23 -10.53 9.52 19.57
N GLN A 24 -10.21 9.17 20.81
CA GLN A 24 -10.30 10.07 21.96
C GLN A 24 -9.46 11.35 21.77
N ALA A 25 -8.28 11.23 21.17
CA ALA A 25 -7.39 12.35 20.94
C ALA A 25 -7.89 13.34 19.87
N ALA A 26 -8.65 12.87 18.88
CA ALA A 26 -9.09 13.67 17.73
C ALA A 26 -10.61 13.96 17.69
N ARG A 27 -11.43 13.24 18.46
CA ARG A 27 -12.89 13.44 18.52
C ARG A 27 -13.23 14.83 19.01
N ASP A 28 -14.27 15.42 18.43
CA ASP A 28 -14.77 16.77 18.71
C ASP A 28 -13.72 17.88 18.54
N LYS A 29 -12.64 17.59 17.81
CA LYS A 29 -11.58 18.54 17.45
C LYS A 29 -11.52 18.73 15.94
N THR A 30 -10.76 19.74 15.52
CA THR A 30 -10.49 20.01 14.10
C THR A 30 -9.47 19.04 13.48
N THR A 31 -8.86 18.19 14.30
CA THR A 31 -7.84 17.22 13.86
C THR A 31 -8.39 16.27 12.81
N LYS A 32 -7.68 16.20 11.68
CA LYS A 32 -7.94 15.27 10.59
C LYS A 32 -6.98 14.09 10.66
N VAL A 33 -7.46 12.93 10.26
CA VAL A 33 -6.74 11.64 10.32
C VAL A 33 -6.57 11.09 8.91
N ILE A 34 -5.33 10.76 8.58
CA ILE A 34 -4.93 10.14 7.31
C ILE A 34 -4.42 8.74 7.66
N ILE A 35 -5.02 7.71 7.06
CA ILE A 35 -4.68 6.31 7.29
C ILE A 35 -3.80 5.83 6.14
N ASP A 36 -2.51 5.68 6.38
CA ASP A 36 -1.58 5.01 5.48
C ASP A 36 -1.48 3.52 5.84
N SER A 37 -2.55 2.81 5.50
CA SER A 37 -2.70 1.38 5.72
C SER A 37 -3.28 0.73 4.49
N VAL A 38 -2.49 -0.11 3.82
CA VAL A 38 -2.91 -0.72 2.56
C VAL A 38 -3.66 -2.02 2.83
N PHE A 39 -4.94 -1.98 3.22
CA PHE A 39 -5.81 -3.16 3.22
C PHE A 39 -7.29 -2.80 3.02
N LEU A 40 -8.04 -3.75 2.48
CA LEU A 40 -9.47 -3.56 2.18
C LEU A 40 -10.27 -3.31 3.47
N GLY A 41 -11.01 -2.20 3.51
CA GLY A 41 -11.84 -1.81 4.66
C GLY A 41 -11.06 -1.16 5.81
N ALA A 42 -9.82 -0.70 5.58
CA ALA A 42 -9.03 -0.04 6.61
C ALA A 42 -9.73 1.19 7.20
N ARG A 43 -10.24 2.07 6.34
CA ARG A 43 -10.96 3.27 6.75
C ARG A 43 -12.19 2.95 7.60
N ASP A 44 -13.03 2.04 7.12
CA ASP A 44 -14.28 1.66 7.81
C ASP A 44 -14.01 1.10 9.21
N ARG A 45 -12.99 0.26 9.33
CA ARG A 45 -12.60 -0.31 10.63
C ARG A 45 -12.04 0.75 11.58
N ILE A 46 -11.25 1.69 11.07
CA ILE A 46 -10.77 2.82 11.88
C ILE A 46 -11.94 3.69 12.34
N LEU A 47 -12.90 4.00 11.46
CA LEU A 47 -14.10 4.75 11.83
C LEU A 47 -14.91 4.04 12.92
N GLU A 48 -15.18 2.74 12.73
CA GLU A 48 -15.93 1.91 13.68
C GLU A 48 -15.28 1.93 15.08
N LYS A 49 -13.96 1.72 15.17
CA LYS A 49 -13.28 1.60 16.46
C LYS A 49 -12.91 2.94 17.10
N SER A 50 -12.67 3.99 16.32
CA SER A 50 -12.31 5.31 16.85
C SER A 50 -13.52 6.18 17.22
N SER A 51 -14.68 5.89 16.63
CA SER A 51 -15.87 6.76 16.66
C SER A 51 -15.58 8.19 16.20
N LEU A 52 -14.65 8.35 15.26
CA LEU A 52 -14.44 9.61 14.56
C LEU A 52 -15.55 9.85 13.54
N ALA A 53 -15.86 11.11 13.26
CA ALA A 53 -16.79 11.43 12.20
C ALA A 53 -16.21 11.03 10.83
N ASP A 54 -17.07 10.61 9.91
CA ASP A 54 -16.68 10.19 8.55
C ASP A 54 -15.83 11.26 7.84
N ASN A 55 -16.18 12.53 8.02
CA ASN A 55 -15.46 13.68 7.46
C ASN A 55 -14.12 14.03 8.15
N GLN A 56 -13.68 13.24 9.13
CA GLN A 56 -12.38 13.40 9.79
C GLN A 56 -11.32 12.43 9.26
N VAL A 57 -11.71 11.41 8.50
CA VAL A 57 -10.83 10.29 8.16
C VAL A 57 -10.76 10.09 6.65
N THR A 58 -9.54 10.07 6.11
CA THR A 58 -9.25 9.63 4.73
C THR A 58 -8.15 8.59 4.72
N SER A 59 -7.99 7.87 3.60
CA SER A 59 -6.89 6.93 3.40
C SER A 59 -5.77 7.55 2.57
N ALA A 60 -4.59 6.96 2.71
CA ALA A 60 -3.43 7.22 1.90
C ALA A 60 -2.67 5.93 1.59
N GLY A 61 -1.76 6.04 0.63
CA GLY A 61 -0.71 5.06 0.38
C GLY A 61 0.63 5.77 0.23
N LEU A 62 1.68 5.17 0.79
CA LEU A 62 3.04 5.67 0.74
C LEU A 62 3.94 4.79 -0.14
N GLY A 63 4.65 5.44 -1.06
CA GLY A 63 5.65 4.86 -1.95
C GLY A 63 7.10 5.08 -1.48
N ILE A 64 7.32 5.38 -0.20
CA ILE A 64 8.66 5.50 0.37
C ILE A 64 9.11 4.12 0.81
N ILE A 65 10.27 3.66 0.34
CA ILE A 65 10.87 2.44 0.88
C ILE A 65 11.69 2.82 2.10
N ALA A 66 11.52 2.06 3.18
CA ALA A 66 12.25 2.27 4.42
C ALA A 66 12.49 0.93 5.12
N TYR A 67 13.71 0.70 5.59
CA TYR A 67 14.06 -0.50 6.34
C TYR A 67 15.16 -0.23 7.38
N PRO A 68 15.25 -1.03 8.45
CA PRO A 68 16.30 -0.87 9.43
C PRO A 68 17.67 -1.23 8.84
N GLY A 69 18.56 -0.26 8.72
CA GLY A 69 19.87 -0.45 8.10
C GLY A 69 20.73 -1.49 8.83
N LYS A 70 20.69 -1.45 10.17
CA LYS A 70 21.44 -2.36 11.07
C LYS A 70 21.05 -3.84 10.95
N THR A 71 19.80 -4.17 10.66
CA THR A 71 19.29 -5.54 10.77
C THR A 71 18.78 -6.14 9.46
N ALA A 72 18.42 -5.32 8.46
CA ALA A 72 17.89 -5.84 7.21
C ALA A 72 18.97 -6.46 6.30
N ASN A 73 20.23 -6.01 6.42
CA ASN A 73 21.39 -6.47 5.63
C ASN A 73 21.11 -6.58 4.11
N LEU A 74 20.45 -5.57 3.55
CA LEU A 74 20.09 -5.53 2.14
C LEU A 74 21.22 -4.98 1.27
N ARG A 75 21.20 -5.33 -0.02
CA ARG A 75 22.13 -4.78 -1.00
C ARG A 75 21.93 -3.28 -1.15
N VAL A 76 23.05 -2.55 -1.15
CA VAL A 76 23.11 -1.11 -1.43
C VAL A 76 24.03 -0.92 -2.62
N TYR A 77 23.61 -0.10 -3.57
CA TYR A 77 24.39 0.23 -4.75
C TYR A 77 25.12 1.56 -4.60
N PRO A 78 26.19 1.80 -5.37
CA PRO A 78 26.75 3.14 -5.50
C PRO A 78 25.66 4.14 -5.96
N PRO A 79 25.74 5.43 -5.57
CA PRO A 79 26.85 6.05 -4.84
C PRO A 79 26.74 5.97 -3.31
N ALA A 80 25.71 5.32 -2.74
CA ALA A 80 25.61 5.24 -1.29
C ALA A 80 26.68 4.31 -0.70
N ASP A 81 27.18 4.70 0.47
CA ASP A 81 28.10 3.90 1.27
C ASP A 81 27.31 2.82 2.03
N SER A 82 27.57 1.56 1.68
CA SER A 82 26.91 0.42 2.32
C SER A 82 27.21 0.31 3.82
N ASP A 83 28.38 0.75 4.27
CA ASP A 83 28.78 0.66 5.67
C ASP A 83 28.09 1.74 6.52
N LEU A 84 27.78 2.91 5.93
CA LEU A 84 26.92 3.90 6.58
C LEU A 84 25.48 3.40 6.68
N VAL A 85 24.94 2.81 5.60
CA VAL A 85 23.59 2.22 5.63
C VAL A 85 23.48 1.14 6.72
N LYS A 86 24.46 0.25 6.84
CA LYS A 86 24.48 -0.80 7.89
C LYS A 86 24.57 -0.25 9.32
N LYS A 87 24.95 1.02 9.50
CA LYS A 87 24.99 1.68 10.82
C LYS A 87 23.72 2.49 11.11
N ALA A 88 22.87 2.74 10.11
CA ALA A 88 21.68 3.55 10.28
C ALA A 88 20.57 2.79 11.00
N ASP A 89 19.86 3.46 11.91
CA ASP A 89 18.63 2.92 12.50
C ASP A 89 17.57 2.69 11.43
N MET A 90 17.49 3.60 10.45
CA MET A 90 16.61 3.50 9.29
C MET A 90 17.35 3.99 8.04
N ALA A 91 17.26 3.22 6.96
CA ALA A 91 17.58 3.65 5.61
C ALA A 91 16.28 3.83 4.83
N TYR A 92 16.14 4.92 4.08
CA TYR A 92 14.95 5.18 3.28
C TYR A 92 15.29 5.87 1.96
N MET A 93 14.37 5.76 1.00
CA MET A 93 14.45 6.47 -0.27
C MET A 93 13.08 7.00 -0.68
N ASP A 94 13.04 8.29 -1.04
CA ASP A 94 11.86 9.00 -1.52
C ASP A 94 12.19 9.75 -2.82
N SER A 95 12.07 9.07 -3.95
CA SER A 95 12.55 9.55 -5.27
C SER A 95 11.63 9.14 -6.43
N ILE A 96 10.50 8.49 -6.13
CA ILE A 96 9.50 8.05 -7.12
C ILE A 96 8.76 9.25 -7.74
N GLY A 97 8.90 10.45 -7.16
CA GLY A 97 8.25 11.68 -7.60
C GLY A 97 6.86 11.81 -7.02
N ASN A 98 5.99 10.81 -7.15
CA ASN A 98 4.67 10.76 -6.53
C ASN A 98 4.65 9.71 -5.41
N SER A 99 5.36 9.97 -4.31
CA SER A 99 5.49 8.98 -3.23
C SER A 99 4.36 9.02 -2.20
N PHE A 100 3.44 9.98 -2.29
CA PHE A 100 2.27 10.02 -1.41
C PHE A 100 0.99 10.05 -2.25
N ILE A 101 0.06 9.15 -1.97
CA ILE A 101 -1.21 9.05 -2.70
C ILE A 101 -2.33 9.20 -1.69
N LEU A 102 -3.18 10.22 -1.86
CA LEU A 102 -4.36 10.44 -1.05
C LEU A 102 -5.63 10.04 -1.79
N GLU A 103 -6.56 9.42 -1.08
CA GLU A 103 -7.92 9.25 -1.59
C GLU A 103 -8.70 10.58 -1.50
N ASP A 104 -9.56 10.82 -2.49
CA ASP A 104 -10.41 12.00 -2.59
C ASP A 104 -11.70 11.95 -1.76
N TYR A 105 -11.90 10.90 -0.96
CA TYR A 105 -13.07 10.71 -0.08
C TYR A 105 -13.49 12.00 0.62
N ILE A 106 -12.54 12.71 1.23
CA ILE A 106 -12.77 13.98 1.90
C ILE A 106 -11.91 15.07 1.23
N PRO A 107 -12.45 15.80 0.23
CA PRO A 107 -11.69 16.77 -0.57
C PRO A 107 -10.98 17.87 0.24
N SER A 108 -11.57 18.27 1.36
CA SER A 108 -10.98 19.28 2.24
C SER A 108 -9.69 18.79 2.93
N ILE A 109 -9.63 17.51 3.30
CA ILE A 109 -8.41 16.90 3.85
C ILE A 109 -7.39 16.75 2.72
N SER A 110 -7.80 16.17 1.59
CA SER A 110 -6.86 15.81 0.53
C SER A 110 -6.25 17.04 -0.14
N SER A 111 -7.04 18.07 -0.42
CA SER A 111 -6.52 19.34 -0.97
C SER A 111 -5.59 20.06 0.00
N SER A 112 -5.93 20.11 1.29
CA SER A 112 -5.09 20.82 2.27
C SER A 112 -3.76 20.10 2.52
N PHE A 113 -3.80 18.77 2.66
CA PHE A 113 -2.59 17.98 2.90
C PHE A 113 -1.68 17.92 1.67
N SER A 114 -2.23 17.71 0.48
CA SER A 114 -1.41 17.69 -0.76
C SER A 114 -0.68 19.02 -0.98
N LYS A 115 -1.34 20.16 -0.73
CA LYS A 115 -0.68 21.48 -0.77
C LYS A 115 0.48 21.58 0.23
N LEU A 116 0.25 21.14 1.47
CA LEU A 116 1.28 21.15 2.51
C LEU A 116 2.47 20.25 2.14
N TYR A 117 2.19 19.03 1.71
CA TYR A 117 3.22 18.06 1.33
C TYR A 117 4.05 18.55 0.14
N ASN A 118 3.38 19.05 -0.91
CA ASN A 118 4.03 19.49 -2.15
C ASN A 118 4.86 20.77 -1.97
N ALA A 119 4.56 21.58 -0.96
CA ALA A 119 5.35 22.78 -0.65
C ALA A 119 6.79 22.45 -0.19
N TYR A 120 7.06 21.22 0.26
CA TYR A 120 8.39 20.79 0.71
C TYR A 120 9.35 20.49 -0.45
N GLY A 121 8.84 20.14 -1.63
CA GLY A 121 9.63 20.00 -2.86
C GLY A 121 10.54 18.76 -2.97
N VAL A 122 10.54 17.85 -1.98
CA VAL A 122 11.30 16.58 -2.06
C VAL A 122 10.52 15.51 -2.83
N SER A 123 9.21 15.43 -2.62
CA SER A 123 8.31 14.52 -3.34
C SER A 123 6.94 15.15 -3.47
N ASN A 124 6.07 14.52 -4.27
CA ASN A 124 4.70 14.94 -4.50
C ASN A 124 3.69 13.99 -3.87
N CYS A 125 2.65 14.63 -3.37
CA CYS A 125 1.38 14.06 -3.01
C CYS A 125 0.40 14.27 -4.16
N ILE A 126 -0.13 13.17 -4.67
CA ILE A 126 -1.20 13.15 -5.67
C ILE A 126 -2.51 12.69 -5.02
N ILE A 127 -3.62 13.08 -5.63
CA ILE A 127 -4.96 12.72 -5.19
C ILE A 127 -5.56 11.78 -6.23
N TRP A 128 -6.05 10.63 -5.79
CA TRP A 128 -6.75 9.65 -6.60
C TRP A 128 -8.18 9.48 -6.13
N SER A 129 -9.07 9.11 -7.06
CA SER A 129 -10.37 8.60 -6.67
C SER A 129 -10.23 7.28 -5.92
N SER A 130 -11.16 6.98 -5.03
CA SER A 130 -11.17 5.70 -4.32
C SER A 130 -11.15 4.49 -5.26
N THR A 131 -11.83 4.61 -6.41
CA THR A 131 -11.78 3.61 -7.47
C THR A 131 -10.38 3.47 -8.06
N GLN A 132 -9.71 4.58 -8.40
CA GLN A 132 -8.32 4.51 -8.89
C GLN A 132 -7.38 3.91 -7.84
N TYR A 133 -7.50 4.32 -6.58
CA TYR A 133 -6.70 3.80 -5.49
C TYR A 133 -6.86 2.30 -5.33
N ALA A 134 -8.10 1.83 -5.26
CA ALA A 134 -8.41 0.41 -5.10
C ALA A 134 -7.94 -0.45 -6.29
N LEU A 135 -8.01 0.06 -7.52
CA LEU A 135 -7.63 -0.68 -8.73
C LEU A 135 -6.14 -0.68 -9.04
N ASN A 136 -5.38 0.25 -8.47
CA ASN A 136 -3.93 0.33 -8.67
C ASN A 136 -3.17 -0.21 -7.46
N ILE A 137 -3.47 0.27 -6.24
CA ILE A 137 -2.67 -0.09 -5.06
C ILE A 137 -2.93 -1.51 -4.58
N PHE A 138 -4.20 -1.95 -4.47
CA PHE A 138 -4.49 -3.27 -3.92
C PHE A 138 -4.02 -4.43 -4.82
N PRO A 139 -4.18 -4.38 -6.16
CA PRO A 139 -3.62 -5.39 -7.05
C PRO A 139 -2.09 -5.41 -7.05
N LEU A 140 -1.42 -4.25 -6.96
CA LEU A 140 0.04 -4.18 -6.94
C LEU A 140 0.65 -4.96 -5.76
N PHE A 141 0.00 -5.01 -4.60
CA PHE A 141 0.48 -5.82 -3.46
C PHE A 141 0.44 -7.33 -3.72
N ALA A 142 -0.56 -7.84 -4.46
CA ALA A 142 -0.56 -9.24 -4.89
C ALA A 142 0.56 -9.52 -5.89
N VAL A 143 0.96 -8.50 -6.66
CA VAL A 143 1.99 -8.64 -7.68
C VAL A 143 3.41 -8.45 -7.14
N PHE A 144 3.63 -7.65 -6.10
CA PHE A 144 4.97 -7.49 -5.50
C PHE A 144 5.58 -8.80 -5.00
N ILE A 145 4.76 -9.80 -4.70
CA ILE A 145 5.22 -11.10 -4.17
C ILE A 145 5.59 -12.09 -5.28
N GLY A 146 4.98 -11.97 -6.46
CA GLY A 146 5.06 -13.01 -7.49
C GLY A 146 5.29 -12.52 -8.92
N LEU A 147 5.24 -11.22 -9.19
CA LEU A 147 5.30 -10.65 -10.54
C LEU A 147 4.32 -11.33 -11.51
N GLU A 148 3.07 -11.55 -11.07
CA GLU A 148 2.04 -12.24 -11.86
C GLU A 148 0.96 -11.27 -12.37
N PRO A 149 1.12 -10.69 -13.59
CA PRO A 149 0.13 -9.75 -14.15
C PRO A 149 -1.26 -10.38 -14.30
N LEU A 150 -1.34 -11.69 -14.53
CA LEU A 150 -2.62 -12.40 -14.65
C LEU A 150 -3.38 -12.40 -13.32
N ALA A 151 -2.70 -12.62 -12.19
CA ALA A 151 -3.32 -12.54 -10.88
C ALA A 151 -3.79 -11.10 -10.59
N ALA A 152 -3.01 -10.09 -11.00
CA ALA A 152 -3.42 -8.69 -10.91
C ALA A 152 -4.72 -8.41 -11.67
N LYS A 153 -4.84 -8.90 -12.91
CA LYS A 153 -6.06 -8.77 -13.72
C LYS A 153 -7.25 -9.43 -13.06
N GLU A 154 -7.08 -10.63 -12.51
CA GLU A 154 -8.18 -11.33 -11.84
C GLU A 154 -8.70 -10.53 -10.63
N VAL A 155 -7.82 -9.85 -9.88
CA VAL A 155 -8.26 -8.92 -8.80
C VAL A 155 -8.98 -7.72 -9.38
N GLN A 156 -8.46 -7.13 -10.47
CA GLN A 156 -9.08 -5.97 -11.11
C GLN A 156 -10.47 -6.29 -11.68
N MET A 157 -10.73 -7.53 -12.11
CA MET A 157 -12.01 -7.97 -12.71
C MET A 157 -13.00 -8.61 -11.72
N LEU A 158 -12.93 -8.25 -10.44
CA LEU A 158 -13.84 -8.77 -9.40
C LEU A 158 -15.24 -8.13 -9.38
N ASP A 159 -15.56 -7.23 -10.33
CA ASP A 159 -16.82 -6.49 -10.43
C ASP A 159 -17.18 -5.72 -9.15
N ILE A 160 -16.20 -5.03 -8.55
CA ILE A 160 -16.40 -4.19 -7.35
C ILE A 160 -16.72 -2.75 -7.77
N TYR A 161 -16.07 -2.24 -8.82
CA TYR A 161 -16.11 -0.83 -9.24
C TYR A 161 -16.62 -0.61 -10.68
N GLY A 162 -17.22 -1.61 -11.33
CA GLY A 162 -17.88 -1.45 -12.63
C GLY A 162 -16.91 -1.20 -13.80
N GLU A 163 -17.26 -0.33 -14.75
CA GLU A 163 -16.51 -0.16 -16.01
C GLU A 163 -15.03 0.25 -15.83
N ALA A 164 -14.69 0.95 -14.75
CA ALA A 164 -13.32 1.35 -14.44
C ALA A 164 -12.37 0.13 -14.28
N GLU A 165 -12.92 -1.01 -13.86
CA GLU A 165 -12.21 -2.27 -13.71
C GLU A 165 -11.78 -2.85 -15.05
N THR A 166 -12.70 -2.89 -16.01
CA THR A 166 -12.45 -3.42 -17.35
C THR A 166 -11.35 -2.62 -18.04
N GLN A 167 -11.40 -1.29 -17.95
CA GLN A 167 -10.38 -0.43 -18.54
C GLN A 167 -9.00 -0.66 -17.90
N THR A 168 -8.95 -0.75 -16.57
CA THR A 168 -7.69 -0.98 -15.85
C THR A 168 -7.12 -2.38 -16.14
N ALA A 169 -7.96 -3.41 -16.16
CA ALA A 169 -7.56 -4.78 -16.49
C ALA A 169 -7.06 -4.95 -17.94
N GLN A 170 -7.59 -4.15 -18.88
CA GLN A 170 -7.11 -4.08 -20.26
C GLN A 170 -5.71 -3.43 -20.34
N ALA A 171 -5.46 -2.38 -19.57
CA ALA A 171 -4.16 -1.71 -19.50
C ALA A 171 -3.08 -2.55 -18.77
N THR A 172 -3.48 -3.44 -17.87
CA THR A 172 -2.57 -4.38 -17.22
C THR A 172 -1.98 -5.37 -18.24
N SER A 173 -0.67 -5.52 -18.28
CA SER A 173 0.01 -6.49 -19.15
C SER A 173 1.42 -6.79 -18.60
N LYS A 174 2.08 -7.81 -19.14
CA LYS A 174 3.47 -8.09 -18.78
C LYS A 174 4.39 -6.90 -19.07
N SER A 175 4.18 -6.18 -20.17
CA SER A 175 5.02 -5.04 -20.53
C SER A 175 4.80 -3.84 -19.62
N THR A 176 3.56 -3.53 -19.23
CA THR A 176 3.30 -2.44 -18.28
C THR A 176 3.87 -2.74 -16.91
N PHE A 177 3.83 -4.01 -16.48
CA PHE A 177 4.51 -4.45 -15.27
C PHE A 177 6.04 -4.30 -15.36
N ILE A 178 6.67 -4.77 -16.43
CA ILE A 178 8.11 -4.58 -16.64
C ILE A 178 8.49 -3.10 -16.58
N GLN A 179 7.71 -2.22 -17.20
CA GLN A 179 7.94 -0.78 -17.18
C GLN A 179 7.86 -0.20 -15.77
N ILE A 180 6.82 -0.54 -15.00
CA ILE A 180 6.67 -0.10 -13.60
C ILE A 180 7.84 -0.58 -12.75
N PHE A 181 8.19 -1.86 -12.81
CA PHE A 181 9.29 -2.39 -12.00
C PHE A 181 10.65 -1.84 -12.42
N THR A 182 10.89 -1.63 -13.71
CA THR A 182 12.12 -0.97 -14.19
C THR A 182 12.21 0.45 -13.68
N TYR A 183 11.10 1.20 -13.72
CA TYR A 183 11.03 2.56 -13.18
C TYR A 183 11.33 2.59 -11.68
N LEU A 184 10.72 1.70 -10.89
CA LEU A 184 10.94 1.61 -9.45
C LEU A 184 12.39 1.23 -9.12
N GLU A 185 12.97 0.26 -9.84
CA GLU A 185 14.38 -0.12 -9.71
C GLU A 185 15.34 1.04 -9.99
N GLU A 186 15.03 1.87 -10.99
CA GLU A 186 15.84 3.05 -11.32
C GLU A 186 15.70 4.13 -10.24
N LYS A 187 14.47 4.50 -9.89
CA LYS A 187 14.22 5.61 -8.97
C LYS A 187 14.70 5.30 -7.57
N LEU A 188 14.51 4.08 -7.09
CA LEU A 188 14.80 3.73 -5.70
C LEU A 188 16.27 3.44 -5.42
N ARG A 189 17.14 3.53 -6.44
CA ARG A 189 18.59 3.56 -6.23
C ARG A 189 18.96 4.67 -5.24
N PRO A 190 19.90 4.40 -4.32
CA PRO A 190 20.81 3.25 -4.27
C PRO A 190 20.27 2.03 -3.52
N LEU A 191 19.05 2.06 -2.99
CA LEU A 191 18.49 0.93 -2.26
C LEU A 191 17.92 -0.10 -3.24
N ASP A 192 18.23 -1.38 -3.02
CA ASP A 192 17.77 -2.46 -3.90
C ASP A 192 16.27 -2.71 -3.69
N PHE A 193 15.44 -2.37 -4.69
CA PHE A 193 13.99 -2.46 -4.56
C PHE A 193 13.50 -3.92 -4.56
N GLN A 194 14.08 -4.81 -5.36
CA GLN A 194 13.79 -6.24 -5.26
C GLN A 194 14.13 -6.81 -3.88
N ALA A 195 15.33 -6.52 -3.35
CA ALA A 195 15.74 -7.01 -2.04
C ALA A 195 14.85 -6.42 -0.93
N PHE A 196 14.48 -5.14 -1.04
CA PHE A 196 13.51 -4.51 -0.15
C PHE A 196 12.16 -5.23 -0.20
N ASN A 197 11.60 -5.52 -1.38
CA ASN A 197 10.32 -6.22 -1.47
C ASN A 197 10.40 -7.63 -0.87
N GLN A 198 11.48 -8.38 -1.13
CA GLN A 198 11.66 -9.70 -0.51
C GLN A 198 11.72 -9.63 1.02
N PHE A 199 12.45 -8.65 1.56
CA PHE A 199 12.52 -8.41 2.99
C PHE A 199 11.18 -7.96 3.57
N HIS A 200 10.55 -6.96 2.97
CA HIS A 200 9.31 -6.34 3.41
C HIS A 200 8.14 -7.34 3.35
N HIS A 201 8.03 -8.09 2.26
CA HIS A 201 7.01 -9.12 2.09
C HIS A 201 7.36 -10.43 2.81
N GLY A 202 8.53 -10.55 3.44
CA GLY A 202 8.89 -11.70 4.27
C GLY A 202 8.11 -11.78 5.60
N GLY A 203 8.12 -12.96 6.23
CA GLY A 203 7.71 -13.16 7.62
C GLY A 203 6.25 -12.85 7.96
N LYS A 204 5.94 -11.61 8.35
CA LYS A 204 4.58 -11.18 8.73
C LYS A 204 3.74 -10.83 7.52
N VAL A 205 4.33 -10.14 6.54
CA VAL A 205 3.61 -9.58 5.40
C VAL A 205 3.18 -10.69 4.44
N ILE A 206 4.00 -11.72 4.21
CA ILE A 206 3.61 -12.93 3.46
C ILE A 206 2.30 -13.56 3.99
N LYS A 207 2.09 -13.55 5.32
CA LYS A 207 0.85 -14.06 5.93
C LYS A 207 -0.33 -13.16 5.61
N GLN A 208 -0.14 -11.84 5.61
CA GLN A 208 -1.17 -10.87 5.23
C GLN A 208 -1.54 -11.00 3.77
N ASP A 209 -0.55 -11.16 2.91
CA ASP A 209 -0.76 -11.29 1.49
C ASP A 209 -1.50 -12.59 1.15
N ARG A 210 -1.15 -13.70 1.79
CA ARG A 210 -1.90 -14.96 1.69
C ARG A 210 -3.36 -14.79 2.12
N MET A 211 -3.63 -14.06 3.21
CA MET A 211 -5.00 -13.77 3.65
C MET A 211 -5.77 -12.93 2.62
N ARG A 212 -5.11 -11.92 2.02
CA ARG A 212 -5.71 -11.09 0.96
C ARG A 212 -6.03 -11.91 -0.29
N ILE A 213 -5.07 -12.70 -0.78
CA ILE A 213 -5.26 -13.54 -1.98
C ILE A 213 -6.41 -14.54 -1.75
N LYS A 214 -6.50 -15.16 -0.57
CA LYS A 214 -7.64 -16.03 -0.22
C LYS A 214 -8.98 -15.29 -0.26
N ARG A 215 -9.03 -14.03 0.19
CA ARG A 215 -10.24 -13.21 0.12
C ARG A 215 -10.63 -12.90 -1.32
N TYR A 216 -9.68 -12.55 -2.18
CA TYR A 216 -9.95 -12.32 -3.60
C TYR A 216 -10.44 -13.59 -4.30
N ILE A 217 -9.82 -14.74 -4.02
CA ILE A 217 -10.28 -16.06 -4.49
C ILE A 217 -11.73 -16.29 -4.05
N SER A 218 -12.06 -16.10 -2.77
CA SER A 218 -13.42 -16.31 -2.27
C SER A 218 -14.44 -15.41 -2.96
N GLN A 219 -14.10 -14.14 -3.19
CA GLN A 219 -14.98 -13.18 -3.88
C GLN A 219 -15.18 -13.55 -5.35
N GLY A 220 -14.10 -13.91 -6.05
CA GLY A 220 -14.18 -14.33 -7.45
C GLY A 220 -15.01 -15.61 -7.63
N VAL A 221 -14.86 -16.61 -6.74
CA VAL A 221 -15.71 -17.82 -6.76
C VAL A 221 -17.18 -17.45 -6.56
N ALA A 222 -17.50 -16.63 -5.55
CA ALA A 222 -18.87 -16.24 -5.27
C ALA A 222 -19.55 -15.49 -6.44
N LYS A 223 -18.75 -14.82 -7.28
CA LYS A 223 -19.21 -14.09 -8.46
C LYS A 223 -19.07 -14.88 -9.78
N GLY A 224 -18.66 -16.15 -9.73
CA GLY A 224 -18.46 -16.98 -10.93
C GLY A 224 -17.34 -16.51 -11.85
N LYS A 225 -16.34 -15.79 -11.33
CA LYS A 225 -15.21 -15.24 -12.09
C LYS A 225 -14.07 -16.25 -12.25
N PRO A 226 -13.32 -16.22 -13.37
CA PRO A 226 -12.08 -16.97 -13.50
C PRO A 226 -11.04 -16.45 -12.50
N ILE A 227 -10.43 -17.35 -11.73
CA ILE A 227 -9.49 -17.04 -10.63
C ILE A 227 -8.31 -18.02 -10.58
N SER A 228 -7.91 -18.57 -11.73
CA SER A 228 -6.86 -19.60 -11.78
C SER A 228 -5.49 -19.02 -11.46
N ALA A 229 -5.19 -17.80 -11.92
CA ALA A 229 -3.90 -17.16 -11.67
C ALA A 229 -3.71 -16.82 -10.19
N LEU A 230 -4.75 -16.36 -9.49
CA LEU A 230 -4.73 -16.12 -8.05
C LEU A 230 -4.54 -17.42 -7.25
N LYS A 231 -5.15 -18.53 -7.67
CA LYS A 231 -4.94 -19.85 -7.06
C LYS A 231 -3.48 -20.32 -7.24
N THR A 232 -2.94 -20.18 -8.44
CA THR A 232 -1.53 -20.50 -8.73
C THR A 232 -0.58 -19.63 -7.91
N LEU A 233 -0.83 -18.31 -7.85
CA LEU A 233 -0.06 -17.40 -7.03
C LEU A 233 -0.07 -17.83 -5.56
N LEU A 234 -1.24 -18.16 -5.00
CA LEU A 234 -1.36 -18.62 -3.61
C LEU A 234 -0.54 -19.90 -3.31
N GLN A 235 -0.39 -20.78 -4.30
CA GLN A 235 0.43 -21.98 -4.20
C GLN A 235 1.93 -21.67 -4.29
N ASN A 236 2.31 -20.68 -5.10
CA ASN A 236 3.71 -20.32 -5.33
C ASN A 236 4.30 -19.46 -4.21
N ILE A 237 3.48 -18.71 -3.48
CA ILE A 237 3.92 -17.94 -2.32
C ILE A 237 4.13 -18.89 -1.11
N ASN A 238 5.29 -19.55 -1.08
CA ASN A 238 5.72 -20.47 -0.03
C ASN A 238 6.32 -19.74 1.19
N HIS A 239 6.02 -20.30 2.38
CA HIS A 239 6.45 -20.01 3.76
C HIS A 239 7.13 -18.67 4.09
#